data_AF-A0A2T6DKN6-F1
#
_entry.id   AF-A0A2T6DKN6-F1
#
_cell.length_a   1.000
_cell.length_b   1.000
_cell.length_c   1.000
_cell.angle_alpha   90.00
_cell.angle_beta   90.00
_cell.angle_gamma   90.00
#
_symmetry.space_group_name_H-M   'P 1'
#
loop_
_entity.id
_entity.type
_entity.pdbx_description
1 polymer ?
#
loop_
_entity_poly.entity_id
_entity_poly.type
_entity_poly.pdbx_seq_one_letter_code
_entity_poly.pdbx_strand_id
1 'polypeptide(L)'
;MQDFFYNGVWRMDWGLGNPNKTAALIATLMIAVWALAYFNRLGARRWGFWVALTLFTGLGVCLIHTYSRGGLIALFAGLVPLVWFAPRPWGWVRIGAVVIAVWVMVGTSIYMDAHSRYGLGVAKEDRSITNRLSIWKSVPAMMVDAPGGWGIGNSGAAFMQWYQPLEKNEEYRTLVNSHLTWLVEFGWPLRLLYVTAWTAAFVVCWPSAVAAARKGESGGAEVAESADPVEVTASRGQQWLAVPLGVVSCFCVAAWFSSVAEEPWLWMAPGVLLAAALLSRVLMRDWPDLRIWLLPPAAAASVVALAFALAAGGTEIHKREQVIVVGNGEPTTWVLVDSKVLGSRYGRTLRSYLAAPAPASSPAKPATPAIGFASTPAALPDLTGKRLIVCGKIANPQDAARLMAGAKEVVWVNPGLFPQELTLAPEQSARLRILVGEFSQSPAAMAWAGQAPVQRLPGVGDFIPVWPEKLLASQPQ
;
A
#
# COMPACT_ATOMS: atom_id res chain seq x y z
N MET A 1 19.82 -14.97 4.81
CA MET A 1 19.41 -13.59 5.11
C MET A 1 20.21 -12.67 4.22
N GLN A 2 19.61 -11.66 3.61
CA GLN A 2 20.36 -10.66 2.86
C GLN A 2 20.88 -9.60 3.83
N ASP A 3 22.17 -9.32 3.79
CA ASP A 3 22.77 -8.27 4.60
C ASP A 3 22.59 -6.91 3.93
N PHE A 4 22.16 -5.92 4.71
CA PHE A 4 21.96 -4.55 4.25
C PHE A 4 23.07 -3.66 4.79
N PHE A 5 23.68 -2.83 3.93
CA PHE A 5 24.76 -1.92 4.34
C PHE A 5 24.39 -0.46 4.07
N TYR A 6 24.93 0.45 4.86
CA TYR A 6 24.93 1.89 4.63
C TYR A 6 26.31 2.45 4.91
N ASN A 7 26.95 3.06 3.90
CA ASN A 7 28.33 3.54 3.99
C ASN A 7 29.31 2.48 4.54
N GLY A 8 29.12 1.21 4.14
CA GLY A 8 29.93 0.09 4.63
C GLY A 8 29.54 -0.45 6.02
N VAL A 9 28.61 0.19 6.73
CA VAL A 9 28.12 -0.27 8.04
C VAL A 9 26.90 -1.16 7.86
N TRP A 10 26.91 -2.32 8.51
CA TRP A 10 25.77 -3.24 8.52
C TRP A 10 24.56 -2.59 9.21
N ARG A 11 23.41 -2.67 8.54
CA ARG A 11 22.11 -2.23 9.05
C ARG A 11 21.40 -3.42 9.67
N MET A 12 21.09 -3.28 10.95
CA MET A 12 20.46 -4.35 11.71
C MET A 12 19.09 -4.73 11.13
N ASP A 13 18.90 -6.02 10.89
CA ASP A 13 17.63 -6.66 10.52
C ASP A 13 17.46 -7.92 11.37
N TRP A 14 16.36 -8.01 12.11
CA TRP A 14 16.03 -9.17 12.96
C TRP A 14 15.38 -10.31 12.16
N GLY A 15 15.84 -10.53 10.93
CA GLY A 15 15.31 -11.55 10.03
C GLY A 15 13.96 -11.19 9.37
N LEU A 16 13.59 -9.90 9.33
CA LEU A 16 12.34 -9.43 8.71
C LEU A 16 12.51 -9.11 7.21
N GLY A 17 13.72 -9.32 6.68
CA GLY A 17 14.08 -9.06 5.28
C GLY A 17 14.10 -7.58 4.93
N ASN A 18 14.05 -6.68 5.92
CA ASN A 18 14.06 -5.24 5.73
C ASN A 18 14.35 -4.50 7.05
N PRO A 19 15.46 -3.73 7.15
CA PRO A 19 15.79 -2.96 8.34
C PRO A 19 14.71 -1.96 8.76
N ASN A 20 13.89 -1.46 7.84
CA ASN A 20 12.79 -0.55 8.16
C ASN A 20 11.64 -1.29 8.89
N LYS A 21 11.42 -2.58 8.59
CA LYS A 21 10.44 -3.41 9.32
C LYS A 21 10.93 -3.69 10.74
N THR A 22 12.22 -4.03 10.89
CA THR A 22 12.86 -4.18 12.20
C THR A 22 12.78 -2.89 13.02
N ALA A 23 13.07 -1.74 12.41
CA ALA A 23 12.96 -0.45 13.07
C ALA A 23 11.54 -0.16 13.57
N ALA A 24 10.51 -0.47 12.78
CA ALA A 24 9.12 -0.28 13.19
C ALA A 24 8.74 -1.18 14.37
N LEU A 25 9.20 -2.44 14.36
CA LEU A 25 9.01 -3.36 15.49
C LEU A 25 9.68 -2.80 16.75
N ILE A 26 10.95 -2.43 16.65
CA ILE A 26 11.74 -1.88 17.77
C ILE A 26 11.06 -0.63 18.32
N ALA A 27 10.70 0.34 17.47
CA ALA A 27 10.03 1.56 17.89
C ALA A 27 8.69 1.27 18.60
N THR A 28 7.94 0.29 18.12
CA THR A 28 6.68 -0.13 18.77
C THR A 28 6.94 -0.77 20.14
N LEU A 29 7.94 -1.65 20.24
CA LEU A 29 8.35 -2.27 21.50
C LEU A 29 8.88 -1.26 22.51
N MET A 30 9.62 -0.23 22.06
CA MET A 30 10.08 0.87 22.91
C MET A 30 8.92 1.57 23.60
N ILE A 31 7.80 1.79 22.91
CA ILE A 31 6.61 2.35 23.57
C ILE A 31 5.95 1.31 24.50
N ALA A 32 5.82 0.07 24.03
CA ALA A 32 5.15 -1.01 24.76
C ALA A 32 5.80 -1.31 26.13
N VAL A 33 7.14 -1.25 26.25
CA VAL A 33 7.83 -1.55 27.52
C VAL A 33 7.44 -0.60 28.66
N TRP A 34 6.91 0.58 28.37
CA TRP A 34 6.39 1.49 29.39
C TRP A 34 5.14 0.96 30.11
N ALA A 35 4.45 -0.05 29.57
CA ALA A 35 3.42 -0.79 30.30
C ALA A 35 3.96 -1.37 31.62
N LEU A 36 5.24 -1.78 31.65
CA LEU A 36 5.89 -2.33 32.86
C LEU A 36 5.93 -1.33 34.01
N ALA A 37 5.96 -0.03 33.71
CA ALA A 37 5.94 1.03 34.70
C ALA A 37 4.57 1.19 35.39
N TYR A 38 3.55 0.45 34.96
CA TYR A 38 2.20 0.40 35.58
C TYR A 38 1.94 -0.89 36.37
N PHE A 39 2.74 -1.95 36.19
CA PHE A 39 2.58 -3.22 36.94
C PHE A 39 3.01 -3.14 38.42
N ASN A 40 3.56 -2.01 38.87
CA ASN A 40 3.89 -1.77 40.29
C ASN A 40 2.67 -1.82 41.24
N ARG A 41 1.44 -2.00 40.72
CA ARG A 41 0.19 -2.09 41.50
C ARG A 41 -0.04 -3.46 42.14
N LEU A 42 0.65 -4.51 41.70
CA LEU A 42 0.47 -5.91 42.16
C LEU A 42 1.45 -6.32 43.28
N GLY A 43 1.98 -5.37 44.07
CA GLY A 43 2.97 -5.66 45.11
C GLY A 43 4.39 -5.89 44.59
N ALA A 44 4.58 -5.90 43.26
CA ALA A 44 5.89 -5.87 42.62
C ALA A 44 6.55 -4.49 42.85
N ARG A 45 7.52 -4.52 43.76
CA ARG A 45 8.57 -3.56 44.13
C ARG A 45 8.94 -2.56 43.00
N ARG A 46 9.38 -1.35 43.39
CA ARG A 46 9.72 -0.08 42.65
C ARG A 46 10.57 -0.18 41.34
N TRP A 47 10.72 -1.35 40.73
CA TRP A 47 11.60 -1.68 39.61
C TRP A 47 10.97 -1.52 38.23
N GLY A 48 9.64 -1.50 38.09
CA GLY A 48 9.00 -1.47 36.76
C GLY A 48 9.44 -0.29 35.88
N PHE A 49 9.72 0.87 36.51
CA PHE A 49 10.32 2.01 35.82
C PHE A 49 11.74 1.72 35.30
N TRP A 50 12.59 1.14 36.15
CA TRP A 50 13.98 0.84 35.81
C TRP A 50 14.09 -0.23 34.73
N VAL A 51 13.26 -1.27 34.80
CA VAL A 51 13.19 -2.30 33.76
C VAL A 51 12.73 -1.69 32.42
N ALA A 52 11.67 -0.88 32.44
CA ALA A 52 11.20 -0.19 31.23
C ALA A 52 12.29 0.71 30.62
N LEU A 53 12.98 1.50 31.45
CA LEU A 53 14.03 2.42 31.00
C LEU A 53 15.23 1.67 30.39
N THR A 54 15.68 0.59 31.02
CA THR A 54 16.78 -0.23 30.50
C THR A 54 16.41 -0.86 29.15
N LEU A 55 15.22 -1.47 29.05
CA LEU A 55 14.74 -2.06 27.80
C LEU A 55 14.56 -0.98 26.71
N PHE A 56 13.97 0.16 27.05
CA PHE A 56 13.82 1.29 26.15
C PHE A 56 15.16 1.75 25.58
N THR A 57 16.18 1.88 26.44
CA THR A 57 17.53 2.31 26.05
C THR A 57 18.20 1.29 25.14
N GLY A 58 18.17 0.00 25.51
CA GLY A 58 18.74 -1.07 24.68
C GLY A 58 18.07 -1.18 23.31
N LEU A 59 16.73 -1.10 23.27
CA LEU A 59 15.98 -1.04 22.02
C LEU A 59 16.30 0.23 21.22
N GLY A 60 16.51 1.37 21.87
CA GLY A 60 16.91 2.62 21.21
C GLY A 60 18.27 2.51 20.52
N VAL A 61 19.24 1.85 21.15
CA VAL A 61 20.54 1.51 20.53
C VAL A 61 20.34 0.62 19.31
N CYS A 62 19.51 -0.42 19.41
CA CYS A 62 19.15 -1.27 18.27
C CYS A 62 18.45 -0.49 17.15
N LEU A 63 17.57 0.46 17.48
CA LEU A 63 16.86 1.30 16.52
C LEU A 63 17.85 2.16 15.70
N ILE A 64 18.85 2.76 16.36
CA ILE A 64 19.90 3.53 15.70
C ILE A 64 20.66 2.64 14.70
N HIS A 65 20.99 1.41 15.09
CA HIS A 65 21.64 0.42 14.24
C HIS A 65 20.85 0.03 12.98
N THR A 66 19.54 0.30 12.91
CA THR A 66 18.74 0.07 11.68
C THR A 66 18.92 1.17 10.64
N TYR A 67 19.42 2.35 11.04
CA TYR A 67 19.51 3.57 10.22
C TYR A 67 18.16 4.01 9.62
N SER A 68 17.04 3.67 10.26
CA SER A 68 15.69 3.97 9.76
C SER A 68 15.13 5.28 10.31
N ARG A 69 15.03 6.31 9.46
CA ARG A 69 14.34 7.58 9.80
C ARG A 69 12.86 7.37 10.10
N GLY A 70 12.18 6.50 9.34
CA GLY A 70 10.76 6.21 9.55
C GLY A 70 10.50 5.59 10.92
N GLY A 71 11.41 4.73 11.40
CA GLY A 71 11.33 4.17 12.75
C GLY A 71 11.49 5.22 13.86
N LEU A 72 12.39 6.18 13.68
CA LEU A 72 12.53 7.30 14.63
C LEU A 72 11.29 8.20 14.65
N ILE A 73 10.76 8.58 13.48
CA ILE A 73 9.53 9.39 13.39
C ILE A 73 8.36 8.65 14.04
N ALA A 74 8.23 7.34 13.81
CA ALA A 74 7.23 6.50 14.45
C ALA A 74 7.39 6.47 15.98
N LEU A 75 8.62 6.32 16.49
CA LEU A 75 8.92 6.39 17.92
C LEU A 75 8.45 7.73 18.51
N PHE A 76 8.79 8.85 17.87
CA PHE A 76 8.36 10.17 18.33
C PHE A 76 6.82 10.28 18.39
N ALA A 77 6.12 9.80 17.35
CA ALA A 77 4.67 9.77 17.34
C ALA A 77 4.08 8.94 18.50
N GLY A 78 4.73 7.85 18.88
CA GLY A 78 4.32 7.05 20.04
C GLY A 78 4.68 7.64 21.40
N LEU A 79 5.74 8.45 21.48
CA LEU A 79 6.13 9.14 22.72
C LEU A 79 5.18 10.29 23.06
N VAL A 80 4.59 10.95 22.08
CA VAL A 80 3.67 12.10 22.31
C VAL A 80 2.50 11.73 23.22
N PRO A 81 1.72 10.65 22.98
CA PRO A 81 0.67 10.22 23.90
C PRO A 81 1.16 9.92 25.32
N LEU A 82 2.35 9.32 25.47
CA LEU A 82 2.91 9.01 26.79
C LEU A 82 3.21 10.29 27.57
N VAL A 83 3.86 11.27 26.94
CA VAL A 83 4.20 12.55 27.59
C VAL A 83 2.94 13.35 27.92
N TRP A 84 1.97 13.38 27.00
CA TRP A 84 0.77 14.20 27.14
C TRP A 84 -0.24 13.65 28.14
N PHE A 85 -0.52 12.34 28.09
CA PHE A 85 -1.60 11.73 28.88
C PHE A 85 -1.13 10.95 30.10
N ALA A 86 0.17 10.69 30.22
CA ALA A 86 0.76 10.10 31.42
C ALA A 86 1.85 10.99 32.03
N PRO A 87 1.60 12.28 32.29
CA PRO A 87 2.56 13.12 32.98
C PRO A 87 2.77 12.53 34.38
N ARG A 88 4.04 12.27 34.70
CA ARG A 88 4.44 11.71 36.00
C ARG A 88 5.37 12.71 36.68
N PRO A 89 5.08 13.14 37.92
CA PRO A 89 6.02 13.91 38.71
C PRO A 89 7.18 12.98 39.11
N TRP A 90 8.18 12.90 38.24
CA TRP A 90 9.38 12.12 38.49
C TRP A 90 10.28 12.88 39.45
N GLY A 91 10.75 12.20 40.50
CA GLY A 91 11.85 12.74 41.30
C GLY A 91 13.11 12.89 40.44
N TRP A 92 13.98 13.83 40.81
CA TRP A 92 15.19 14.19 40.06
C TRP A 92 16.07 12.99 39.65
N VAL A 93 16.12 11.93 40.46
CA VAL A 93 16.86 10.69 40.13
C VAL A 93 16.33 10.02 38.86
N ARG A 94 15.00 9.95 38.68
CA ARG A 94 14.39 9.33 37.49
C ARG A 94 14.55 10.22 36.25
N ILE A 95 14.44 11.53 36.44
CA ILE A 95 14.70 12.52 35.38
C ILE A 95 16.15 12.39 34.90
N GLY A 96 17.11 12.38 35.84
CA GLY A 96 18.53 12.18 35.53
C GLY A 96 18.79 10.87 34.79
N ALA A 97 18.14 9.78 35.20
CA ALA A 97 18.26 8.49 34.50
C ALA A 97 17.74 8.53 33.05
N VAL A 98 16.61 9.21 32.80
CA VAL A 98 16.08 9.40 31.44
C VAL A 98 17.02 10.26 30.60
N VAL A 99 17.58 11.33 31.18
CA VAL A 99 18.58 12.16 30.51
C VAL A 99 19.82 11.34 30.13
N ILE A 100 20.34 10.51 31.05
CA ILE A 100 21.46 9.60 30.76
C ILE A 100 21.11 8.63 29.63
N ALA A 101 19.92 8.01 29.66
CA ALA A 101 19.48 7.11 28.60
C ALA A 101 19.43 7.80 27.22
N VAL A 102 18.93 9.03 27.16
CA VAL A 102 18.95 9.84 25.93
C VAL A 102 20.38 10.13 25.48
N TRP A 103 21.27 10.52 26.39
CA TRP A 103 22.69 10.73 26.08
C TRP A 103 23.39 9.48 25.55
N VAL A 104 23.09 8.30 26.10
CA VAL A 104 23.62 7.02 25.59
C VAL A 104 23.18 6.79 24.14
N MET A 105 21.91 7.04 23.82
CA MET A 105 21.40 6.91 22.44
C MET A 105 22.04 7.95 21.51
N VAL A 106 22.18 9.22 21.94
CA VAL A 106 22.85 10.26 21.16
C VAL A 106 24.32 9.91 20.92
N GLY A 107 25.05 9.49 21.96
CA GLY A 107 26.44 9.06 21.87
C GLY A 107 26.62 7.88 20.91
N THR A 108 25.71 6.89 20.96
CA THR A 108 25.68 5.76 20.01
C THR A 108 25.45 6.26 18.58
N SER A 109 24.49 7.16 18.37
CA SER A 109 24.19 7.73 17.05
C SER A 109 25.37 8.51 16.45
N ILE A 110 26.14 9.21 17.28
CA ILE A 110 27.37 9.91 16.89
C ILE A 110 28.47 8.89 16.55
N TYR A 111 28.73 7.93 17.45
CA TYR A 111 29.75 6.90 17.27
C TYR A 111 29.56 6.10 15.98
N MET A 112 28.31 5.83 15.62
CA MET A 112 27.95 5.09 14.40
C MET A 112 27.84 5.95 13.14
N ASP A 113 28.03 7.27 13.23
CA ASP A 113 27.73 8.20 12.14
C ASP A 113 26.25 8.12 11.64
N ALA A 114 25.32 7.63 12.46
CA ALA A 114 23.91 7.57 12.10
C ALA A 114 23.29 8.98 11.98
N HIS A 115 23.83 9.94 12.74
CA HIS A 115 23.41 11.34 12.69
C HIS A 115 23.60 11.99 11.31
N SER A 116 24.65 11.63 10.55
CA SER A 116 24.90 12.17 9.21
C SER A 116 23.76 11.80 8.26
N ARG A 117 23.27 10.55 8.33
CA ARG A 117 22.10 10.08 7.57
C ARG A 117 20.82 10.81 7.95
N TYR A 118 20.63 11.09 9.24
CA TYR A 118 19.45 11.78 9.73
C TYR A 118 19.44 13.25 9.30
N GLY A 119 20.60 13.93 9.33
CA GLY A 119 20.74 15.33 8.91
C GLY A 119 20.73 15.54 7.39
N LEU A 120 21.41 14.68 6.62
CA LEU A 120 21.51 14.79 5.16
C LEU A 120 20.15 14.66 4.46
N GLY A 121 19.21 13.92 5.05
CA GLY A 121 17.86 13.77 4.51
C GLY A 121 17.03 15.05 4.45
N VAL A 122 17.40 16.06 5.24
CA VAL A 122 16.73 17.38 5.24
C VAL A 122 17.39 18.34 4.25
N ALA A 123 18.70 18.21 4.05
CA ALA A 123 19.49 19.15 3.24
C ALA A 123 19.69 18.73 1.77
N LYS A 124 19.63 17.43 1.44
CA LYS A 124 19.78 16.94 0.08
C LYS A 124 18.55 16.14 -0.34
N GLU A 125 18.10 16.35 -1.57
CA GLU A 125 16.95 15.67 -2.16
C GLU A 125 17.18 14.15 -2.15
N ASP A 126 16.59 13.46 -1.17
CA ASP A 126 16.76 12.03 -1.02
C ASP A 126 15.90 11.31 -2.06
N ARG A 127 16.54 10.56 -2.95
CA ARG A 127 15.88 9.73 -3.96
C ARG A 127 14.79 8.84 -3.36
N SER A 128 14.95 8.38 -2.13
CA SER A 128 13.95 7.56 -1.43
C SER A 128 12.66 8.35 -1.14
N ILE A 129 12.77 9.63 -0.75
CA ILE A 129 11.64 10.49 -0.42
C ILE A 129 10.93 10.92 -1.70
N THR A 130 11.67 11.43 -2.70
CA THR A 130 11.10 11.87 -3.98
C THR A 130 10.37 10.74 -4.67
N ASN A 131 10.90 9.52 -4.56
CA ASN A 131 10.26 8.33 -5.10
C ASN A 131 8.96 7.95 -4.37
N ARG A 132 8.95 7.97 -3.03
CA ARG A 132 7.72 7.75 -2.24
C ARG A 132 6.66 8.78 -2.56
N LEU A 133 7.02 10.06 -2.60
CA LEU A 133 6.08 11.13 -2.94
C LEU A 133 5.52 10.96 -4.35
N SER A 134 6.33 10.53 -5.32
CA SER A 134 5.86 10.19 -6.67
C SER A 134 4.82 9.07 -6.66
N ILE A 135 5.02 8.03 -5.84
CA ILE A 135 4.06 6.94 -5.67
C ILE A 135 2.79 7.45 -4.98
N TRP A 136 2.93 8.20 -3.88
CA TRP A 136 1.79 8.64 -3.08
C TRP A 136 0.88 9.61 -3.84
N LYS A 137 1.46 10.44 -4.71
CA LYS A 137 0.72 11.34 -5.59
C LYS A 137 -0.22 10.60 -6.55
N SER A 138 0.07 9.37 -6.96
CA SER A 138 -0.81 8.61 -7.86
C SER A 138 -1.91 7.83 -7.13
N VAL A 139 -1.82 7.65 -5.81
CA VAL A 139 -2.74 6.80 -5.05
C VAL A 139 -4.21 7.25 -5.13
N PRO A 140 -4.54 8.55 -5.04
CA PRO A 140 -5.92 9.01 -5.24
C PRO A 140 -6.52 8.56 -6.58
N ALA A 141 -5.78 8.75 -7.67
CA ALA A 141 -6.17 8.28 -9.00
C ALA A 141 -6.34 6.75 -9.01
N MET A 142 -5.36 6.00 -8.51
CA MET A 142 -5.45 4.53 -8.43
C MET A 142 -6.71 4.04 -7.70
N MET A 143 -7.11 4.73 -6.61
CA MET A 143 -8.32 4.37 -5.86
C MET A 143 -9.60 4.64 -6.65
N VAL A 144 -9.67 5.79 -7.33
CA VAL A 144 -10.85 6.16 -8.14
C VAL A 144 -10.97 5.29 -9.39
N ASP A 145 -9.83 4.97 -10.01
CA ASP A 145 -9.76 4.19 -11.25
C ASP A 145 -10.18 2.74 -11.03
N ALA A 146 -9.99 2.21 -9.83
CA ALA A 146 -10.44 0.89 -9.44
C ALA A 146 -11.36 0.96 -8.20
N PRO A 147 -12.66 1.25 -8.34
CA PRO A 147 -13.59 1.31 -7.22
C PRO A 147 -13.70 -0.02 -6.45
N GLY A 148 -13.54 -1.14 -7.15
CA GLY A 148 -13.48 -2.50 -6.57
C GLY A 148 -12.09 -2.90 -6.05
N GLY A 149 -11.10 -2.02 -6.18
CA GLY A 149 -9.71 -2.27 -5.80
C GLY A 149 -8.87 -2.91 -6.91
N TRP A 150 -7.55 -2.82 -6.77
CA TRP A 150 -6.59 -3.46 -7.69
C TRP A 150 -6.38 -4.95 -7.41
N GLY A 151 -6.83 -5.44 -6.26
CA GLY A 151 -6.65 -6.83 -5.82
C GLY A 151 -5.39 -6.99 -4.95
N ILE A 152 -5.42 -7.95 -4.03
CA ILE A 152 -4.37 -8.18 -3.04
C ILE A 152 -3.04 -8.49 -3.73
N GLY A 153 -1.97 -7.80 -3.33
CA GLY A 153 -0.62 -7.96 -3.87
C GLY A 153 -0.38 -7.34 -5.24
N ASN A 154 -1.37 -6.65 -5.84
CA ASN A 154 -1.27 -6.09 -7.18
C ASN A 154 -1.00 -4.58 -7.21
N SER A 155 -0.96 -3.90 -6.08
CA SER A 155 -0.78 -2.43 -6.03
C SER A 155 0.52 -1.95 -6.70
N GLY A 156 1.64 -2.62 -6.45
CA GLY A 156 2.93 -2.28 -7.08
C GLY A 156 2.92 -2.51 -8.60
N ALA A 157 2.37 -3.63 -9.05
CA ALA A 157 2.24 -3.95 -10.48
C ALA A 157 1.33 -2.93 -11.19
N ALA A 158 0.18 -2.60 -10.60
CA ALA A 158 -0.72 -1.58 -11.11
C ALA A 158 -0.04 -0.21 -11.24
N PHE A 159 0.71 0.20 -10.20
CA PHE A 159 1.49 1.43 -10.25
C PHE A 159 2.49 1.42 -11.41
N MET A 160 3.32 0.38 -11.54
CA MET A 160 4.34 0.29 -12.59
C MET A 160 3.76 0.29 -14.01
N GLN A 161 2.58 -0.31 -14.19
CA GLN A 161 1.91 -0.38 -15.49
C GLN A 161 1.30 0.96 -15.89
N TRP A 162 0.59 1.60 -14.96
CA TRP A 162 -0.38 2.61 -15.32
C TRP A 162 -0.05 4.00 -14.77
N TYR A 163 0.82 4.12 -13.77
CA TYR A 163 1.05 5.39 -13.05
C TYR A 163 2.52 5.79 -12.92
N GLN A 164 3.47 4.83 -12.89
CA GLN A 164 4.89 5.13 -12.75
C GLN A 164 5.36 6.04 -13.88
N PRO A 165 6.07 7.15 -13.61
CA PRO A 165 6.58 8.02 -14.65
C PRO A 165 7.44 7.28 -15.71
N LEU A 166 7.37 7.71 -16.97
CA LEU A 166 7.99 7.01 -18.11
C LEU A 166 9.53 7.07 -18.12
N GLU A 167 10.11 7.98 -17.35
CA GLU A 167 11.53 8.14 -17.10
C GLU A 167 12.07 7.24 -15.98
N LYS A 168 11.18 6.63 -15.20
CA LYS A 168 11.51 5.81 -14.01
C LYS A 168 11.29 4.32 -14.24
N ASN A 169 12.27 3.47 -13.94
CA ASN A 169 12.20 2.03 -14.24
C ASN A 169 12.27 1.11 -13.02
N GLU A 170 12.16 1.65 -11.80
CA GLU A 170 12.26 0.84 -10.58
C GLU A 170 11.11 -0.17 -10.47
N GLU A 171 11.35 -1.24 -9.72
CA GLU A 171 10.38 -2.30 -9.47
C GLU A 171 9.75 -2.16 -8.08
N TYR A 172 8.43 -2.35 -8.03
CA TYR A 172 7.66 -2.24 -6.81
C TYR A 172 6.78 -3.47 -6.62
N ARG A 173 6.97 -4.13 -5.48
CA ARG A 173 6.00 -5.11 -4.99
C ARG A 173 4.78 -4.43 -4.37
N THR A 174 5.02 -3.34 -3.62
CA THR A 174 4.00 -2.58 -2.88
C THR A 174 4.24 -1.09 -3.07
N LEU A 175 3.36 -0.24 -2.53
CA LEU A 175 3.50 1.22 -2.63
C LEU A 175 4.47 1.81 -1.58
N VAL A 176 5.28 0.95 -0.94
CA VAL A 176 6.26 1.33 0.10
C VAL A 176 5.59 2.06 1.29
N ASN A 177 4.31 1.78 1.50
CA ASN A 177 3.44 2.35 2.52
C ASN A 177 2.24 1.41 2.70
N SER A 178 2.13 0.76 3.85
CA SER A 178 1.07 -0.23 4.09
C SER A 178 -0.34 0.35 4.00
N HIS A 179 -0.56 1.59 4.45
CA HIS A 179 -1.88 2.21 4.36
C HIS A 179 -2.29 2.39 2.90
N LEU A 180 -1.41 2.97 2.08
CA LEU A 180 -1.71 3.22 0.68
C LEU A 180 -1.80 1.92 -0.12
N THR A 181 -0.95 0.93 0.17
CA THR A 181 -1.05 -0.42 -0.41
C THR A 181 -2.46 -0.97 -0.22
N TRP A 182 -2.94 -1.08 1.03
CA TRP A 182 -4.26 -1.66 1.29
C TRP A 182 -5.41 -0.81 0.77
N LEU A 183 -5.30 0.52 0.84
CA LEU A 183 -6.30 1.42 0.26
C LEU A 183 -6.41 1.23 -1.26
N VAL A 184 -5.32 0.98 -1.98
CA VAL A 184 -5.33 0.73 -3.43
C VAL A 184 -5.83 -0.68 -3.75
N GLU A 185 -5.44 -1.69 -2.98
CA GLU A 185 -5.78 -3.08 -3.26
C GLU A 185 -7.24 -3.40 -3.00
N PHE A 186 -7.83 -2.77 -1.99
CA PHE A 186 -9.21 -2.98 -1.60
C PHE A 186 -10.20 -2.06 -2.33
N GLY A 187 -11.45 -2.50 -2.45
CA GLY A 187 -12.56 -1.66 -2.91
C GLY A 187 -13.11 -0.74 -1.83
N TRP A 188 -13.99 0.19 -2.21
CA TRP A 188 -14.53 1.23 -1.31
C TRP A 188 -15.07 0.75 0.05
N PRO A 189 -15.87 -0.33 0.14
CA PRO A 189 -16.37 -0.80 1.44
C PRO A 189 -15.24 -1.16 2.41
N LEU A 190 -14.21 -1.86 1.91
CA LEU A 190 -13.06 -2.27 2.71
C LEU A 190 -12.11 -1.11 3.00
N ARG A 191 -11.99 -0.12 2.11
CA ARG A 191 -11.25 1.14 2.40
C ARG A 191 -11.88 1.90 3.57
N LEU A 192 -13.21 2.04 3.54
CA LEU A 192 -13.96 2.68 4.62
C LEU A 192 -13.80 1.92 5.93
N LEU A 193 -13.97 0.59 5.90
CA LEU A 193 -13.76 -0.25 7.08
C LEU A 193 -12.33 -0.11 7.62
N TYR A 194 -11.33 -0.07 6.74
CA TYR A 194 -9.94 0.07 7.14
C TYR A 194 -9.65 1.38 7.88
N VAL A 195 -10.08 2.52 7.30
CA VAL A 195 -9.90 3.84 7.95
C VAL A 195 -10.70 3.92 9.26
N THR A 196 -11.92 3.37 9.26
CA THR A 196 -12.78 3.29 10.46
C THR A 196 -12.13 2.44 11.55
N ALA A 197 -11.52 1.30 11.21
CA ALA A 197 -10.87 0.41 12.18
C ALA A 197 -9.68 1.08 12.85
N TRP A 198 -8.83 1.78 12.09
CA TRP A 198 -7.70 2.53 12.65
C TRP A 198 -8.16 3.64 13.59
N THR A 199 -9.10 4.46 13.15
CA THR A 199 -9.63 5.57 13.95
C THR A 199 -10.39 5.07 15.18
N ALA A 200 -11.14 3.97 15.08
CA ALA A 200 -11.74 3.30 16.23
C ALA A 200 -10.68 2.80 17.22
N ALA A 201 -9.55 2.23 16.76
CA ALA A 201 -8.46 1.84 17.64
C ALA A 201 -7.89 3.03 18.42
N PHE A 202 -7.73 4.20 17.78
CA PHE A 202 -7.36 5.44 18.47
C PHE A 202 -8.40 5.85 19.53
N VAL A 203 -9.69 5.81 19.20
CA VAL A 203 -10.79 6.15 20.13
C VAL A 203 -10.80 5.22 21.34
N VAL A 204 -10.67 3.91 21.14
CA VAL A 204 -10.61 2.92 22.23
C VAL A 204 -9.45 3.23 23.19
N CYS A 205 -8.28 3.53 22.63
CA CYS A 205 -7.09 3.84 23.40
C CYS A 205 -7.07 5.25 23.99
N TRP A 206 -8.03 6.12 23.66
CA TRP A 206 -8.01 7.53 24.04
C TRP A 206 -8.37 7.79 25.51
N PRO A 207 -7.46 8.28 26.39
CA PRO A 207 -7.77 8.48 27.80
C PRO A 207 -8.99 9.39 28.03
N SER A 208 -10.03 8.90 28.72
CA SER A 208 -11.29 9.63 28.92
C SER A 208 -11.23 10.55 30.16
N ALA A 209 -11.27 11.87 30.02
CA ALA A 209 -11.32 12.79 31.17
C ALA A 209 -12.67 12.79 31.93
N VAL A 210 -13.71 12.19 31.34
CA VAL A 210 -15.13 12.38 31.71
C VAL A 210 -15.50 11.81 33.09
N ALA A 211 -14.75 10.84 33.62
CA ALA A 211 -15.02 10.29 34.95
C ALA A 211 -14.72 11.28 36.09
N ALA A 212 -13.81 12.24 35.88
CA ALA A 212 -13.42 13.21 36.92
C ALA A 212 -14.44 14.34 37.09
N ALA A 213 -15.10 14.78 36.02
CA ALA A 213 -16.02 15.93 36.06
C ALA A 213 -17.41 15.59 36.62
N ARG A 214 -17.94 14.38 36.35
CA ARG A 214 -19.31 13.99 36.75
C ARG A 214 -19.53 13.85 38.26
N LYS A 215 -18.47 13.72 39.07
CA LYS A 215 -18.59 13.73 40.54
C LYS A 215 -18.65 15.14 41.14
N GLY A 216 -18.19 16.16 40.42
CA GLY A 216 -18.19 17.55 40.91
C GLY A 216 -19.54 18.26 40.80
N GLU A 217 -20.40 17.84 39.87
CA GLU A 217 -21.68 18.52 39.62
C GLU A 217 -22.88 17.92 40.39
N SER A 218 -22.75 16.71 40.95
CA SER A 218 -23.84 16.11 41.76
C SER A 218 -23.72 16.40 43.26
N GLY A 219 -22.65 17.06 43.71
CA GLY A 219 -22.43 17.42 45.11
C GLY A 219 -22.82 18.88 45.36
N GLY A 220 -24.09 19.12 45.70
CA GLY A 220 -24.53 20.38 46.28
C GLY A 220 -23.68 20.75 47.50
N ALA A 221 -23.48 22.05 47.69
CA ALA A 221 -22.64 22.66 48.71
C ALA A 221 -22.97 22.14 50.13
N GLU A 222 -22.25 21.14 50.60
CA GLU A 222 -22.11 20.87 52.03
C GLU A 222 -20.70 20.40 52.35
N VAL A 223 -19.99 21.32 53.00
CA VAL A 223 -18.76 21.23 53.79
C VAL A 223 -18.36 19.80 54.19
N ALA A 224 -17.21 19.31 53.71
CA ALA A 224 -16.51 18.21 54.35
C ALA A 224 -14.99 18.26 54.09
N GLU A 225 -14.26 18.64 55.14
CA GLU A 225 -12.81 18.86 55.24
C GLU A 225 -12.00 17.54 55.36
N SER A 226 -12.40 16.48 54.67
CA SER A 226 -11.66 15.21 54.69
C SER A 226 -11.60 14.59 53.29
N ALA A 227 -10.60 15.00 52.51
CA ALA A 227 -10.30 14.40 51.21
C ALA A 227 -9.84 12.94 51.42
N ASP A 228 -10.77 12.01 51.25
CA ASP A 228 -10.50 10.57 51.30
C ASP A 228 -9.49 10.15 50.21
N PRO A 229 -8.53 9.26 50.50
CA PRO A 229 -7.49 8.81 49.56
C PRO A 229 -8.01 8.02 48.34
N VAL A 230 -9.32 7.79 48.23
CA VAL A 230 -9.95 7.06 47.13
C VAL A 230 -9.93 7.87 45.82
N GLU A 231 -9.99 9.20 45.89
CA GLU A 231 -10.13 10.05 44.69
C GLU A 231 -8.86 10.10 43.81
N VAL A 232 -7.67 9.91 44.41
CA VAL A 232 -6.38 9.90 43.68
C VAL A 232 -6.16 8.61 42.88
N THR A 233 -6.91 7.54 43.14
CA THR A 233 -6.69 6.23 42.50
C THR A 233 -7.43 6.05 41.17
N ALA A 234 -8.52 6.79 40.94
CA ALA A 234 -9.32 6.70 39.71
C ALA A 234 -8.63 7.34 38.51
N SER A 235 -7.98 8.51 38.69
CA SER A 235 -7.26 9.20 37.61
C SER A 235 -6.05 8.40 37.09
N ARG A 236 -5.38 7.64 37.95
CA ARG A 236 -4.23 6.80 37.58
C ARG A 236 -4.63 5.56 36.76
N GLY A 237 -5.87 5.09 36.89
CA GLY A 237 -6.41 3.95 36.13
C GLY A 237 -6.62 4.24 34.65
N GLN A 238 -6.67 5.51 34.22
CA GLN A 238 -6.84 5.88 32.81
C GLN A 238 -5.51 6.25 32.15
N GLN A 239 -4.51 6.68 32.93
CA GLN A 239 -3.19 7.05 32.44
C GLN A 239 -2.43 5.90 31.75
N TRP A 240 -2.78 4.64 32.04
CA TRP A 240 -2.11 3.51 31.39
C TRP A 240 -2.55 3.36 29.92
N LEU A 241 -3.73 3.87 29.54
CA LEU A 241 -4.21 3.89 28.15
C LEU A 241 -3.34 4.75 27.22
N ALA A 242 -2.50 5.61 27.78
CA ALA A 242 -1.47 6.32 27.03
C ALA A 242 -0.48 5.36 26.34
N VAL A 243 -0.21 4.18 26.92
CA VAL A 243 0.69 3.17 26.35
C VAL A 243 0.12 2.52 25.08
N PRO A 244 -1.07 1.88 25.10
CA PRO A 244 -1.67 1.35 23.88
C PRO A 244 -1.92 2.45 22.85
N LEU A 245 -2.30 3.67 23.26
CA LEU A 245 -2.43 4.81 22.34
C LEU A 245 -1.09 5.15 21.66
N GLY A 246 0.00 5.23 22.43
CA GLY A 246 1.34 5.44 21.91
C GLY A 246 1.80 4.33 20.97
N VAL A 247 1.51 3.07 21.31
CA VAL A 247 1.83 1.91 20.46
C VAL A 247 1.07 1.94 19.14
N VAL A 248 -0.24 2.19 19.18
CA VAL A 248 -1.07 2.32 17.97
C VAL A 248 -0.61 3.51 17.13
N SER A 249 -0.27 4.65 17.76
CA SER A 249 0.28 5.83 17.09
C SER A 249 1.61 5.53 16.39
N CYS A 250 2.54 4.90 17.11
CA CYS A 250 3.84 4.50 16.59
C CYS A 250 3.69 3.55 15.40
N PHE A 251 2.88 2.50 15.56
CA PHE A 251 2.66 1.50 14.52
C PHE A 251 1.95 2.07 13.28
N CYS A 252 0.95 2.92 13.48
CA CYS A 252 0.28 3.67 12.40
C CYS A 252 1.28 4.54 11.62
N VAL A 253 2.09 5.35 12.31
CA VAL A 253 3.09 6.20 11.64
C VAL A 253 4.16 5.36 10.95
N ALA A 254 4.59 4.24 11.53
CA ALA A 254 5.53 3.32 10.88
C ALA A 254 4.97 2.74 9.56
N ALA A 255 3.67 2.44 9.52
CA ALA A 255 2.96 1.96 8.34
C ALA A 255 2.89 2.97 7.19
N TRP A 256 3.08 4.26 7.44
CA TRP A 256 3.25 5.26 6.39
C TRP A 256 4.61 5.16 5.68
N PHE A 257 5.66 4.69 6.36
CA PHE A 257 7.03 4.70 5.83
C PHE A 257 7.54 3.36 5.34
N SER A 258 6.76 2.29 5.50
CA SER A 258 7.15 0.92 5.15
C SER A 258 5.92 0.01 5.00
N SER A 259 6.15 -1.19 4.46
CA SER A 259 5.15 -2.26 4.32
C SER A 259 5.02 -3.09 5.61
N VAL A 260 4.95 -2.43 6.77
CA VAL A 260 4.99 -3.09 8.09
C VAL A 260 3.68 -3.74 8.48
N ALA A 261 2.54 -3.17 8.10
CA ALA A 261 1.24 -3.73 8.45
C ALA A 261 0.91 -5.01 7.65
N GLU A 262 1.66 -5.29 6.58
CA GLU A 262 1.51 -6.50 5.78
C GLU A 262 2.05 -7.76 6.49
N GLU A 263 2.88 -7.58 7.52
CA GLU A 263 3.49 -8.71 8.24
C GLU A 263 2.74 -9.04 9.53
N PRO A 264 2.12 -10.24 9.66
CA PRO A 264 1.28 -10.57 10.81
C PRO A 264 1.98 -10.48 12.16
N TRP A 265 3.26 -10.85 12.25
CA TRP A 265 4.00 -10.81 13.52
C TRP A 265 4.26 -9.39 14.03
N LEU A 266 4.27 -8.38 13.15
CA LEU A 266 4.41 -6.98 13.55
C LEU A 266 3.15 -6.44 14.26
N TRP A 267 2.02 -7.12 14.12
CA TRP A 267 0.78 -6.80 14.82
C TRP A 267 0.71 -7.34 16.24
N MET A 268 1.64 -8.19 16.70
CA MET A 268 1.53 -8.81 18.03
C MET A 268 1.46 -7.76 19.15
N ALA A 269 2.41 -6.82 19.19
CA ALA A 269 2.42 -5.79 20.25
C ALA A 269 1.23 -4.82 20.15
N PRO A 270 0.89 -4.23 19.00
CA PRO A 270 -0.31 -3.42 18.84
C PRO A 270 -1.61 -4.17 19.18
N GLY A 271 -1.75 -5.40 18.69
CA GLY A 271 -2.94 -6.22 18.87
C GLY A 271 -3.17 -6.60 20.33
N VAL A 272 -2.13 -7.06 21.04
CA VAL A 272 -2.22 -7.41 22.47
C VAL A 272 -2.57 -6.17 23.30
N LEU A 273 -1.93 -5.04 23.05
CA LEU A 273 -2.18 -3.82 23.81
C LEU A 273 -3.54 -3.18 23.50
N LEU A 274 -4.02 -3.27 22.26
CA LEU A 274 -5.37 -2.86 21.89
C LEU A 274 -6.43 -3.76 22.55
N ALA A 275 -6.22 -5.08 22.55
CA ALA A 275 -7.10 -6.02 23.24
C ALA A 275 -7.13 -5.77 24.76
N ALA A 276 -5.98 -5.49 25.37
CA ALA A 276 -5.90 -5.09 26.77
C ALA A 276 -6.65 -3.77 27.03
N ALA A 277 -6.56 -2.79 26.12
CA ALA A 277 -7.29 -1.53 26.22
C ALA A 277 -8.80 -1.77 26.18
N LEU A 278 -9.28 -2.56 25.20
CA LEU A 278 -10.69 -2.96 25.10
C LEU A 278 -11.17 -3.68 26.36
N LEU A 279 -10.42 -4.66 26.85
CA LEU A 279 -10.77 -5.41 28.07
C LEU A 279 -10.87 -4.48 29.27
N SER A 280 -9.92 -3.56 29.45
CA SER A 280 -9.99 -2.58 30.53
C SER A 280 -11.20 -1.66 30.42
N ARG A 281 -11.58 -1.24 29.22
CA ARG A 281 -12.79 -0.41 29.00
C ARG A 281 -14.05 -1.15 29.40
N VAL A 282 -14.15 -2.43 29.03
CA VAL A 282 -15.26 -3.31 29.41
C VAL A 282 -15.31 -3.48 30.93
N LEU A 283 -14.19 -3.83 31.55
CA LEU A 283 -14.12 -4.10 33.00
C LEU A 283 -14.39 -2.85 33.84
N MET A 284 -13.88 -1.69 33.41
CA MET A 284 -14.08 -0.41 34.11
C MET A 284 -15.37 0.31 33.70
N ARG A 285 -16.10 -0.20 32.69
CA ARG A 285 -17.28 0.44 32.09
C ARG A 285 -17.03 1.91 31.70
N ASP A 286 -15.81 2.23 31.31
CA ASP A 286 -15.35 3.60 31.02
C ASP A 286 -15.19 3.80 29.51
N TRP A 287 -16.30 3.83 28.79
CA TRP A 287 -16.27 4.03 27.34
C TRP A 287 -16.11 5.53 26.99
N PRO A 288 -15.40 5.87 25.89
CA PRO A 288 -15.45 7.21 25.33
C PRO A 288 -16.89 7.64 25.05
N ASP A 289 -17.16 8.94 25.14
CA ASP A 289 -18.47 9.52 24.80
C ASP A 289 -18.91 9.06 23.40
N LEU A 290 -20.19 8.72 23.24
CA LEU A 290 -20.82 8.36 21.96
C LEU A 290 -20.53 9.39 20.85
N ARG A 291 -20.36 10.67 21.20
CA ARG A 291 -19.98 11.72 20.22
C ARG A 291 -18.60 11.48 19.61
N ILE A 292 -17.63 10.98 20.38
CA ILE A 292 -16.28 10.68 19.89
C ILE A 292 -16.31 9.52 18.88
N TRP A 293 -17.28 8.62 19.01
CA TRP A 293 -17.50 7.52 18.06
C TRP A 293 -18.03 7.97 16.68
N LEU A 294 -18.32 9.26 16.50
CA LEU A 294 -18.57 9.83 15.16
C LEU A 294 -17.27 10.12 14.39
N LEU A 295 -16.11 10.18 15.07
CA LEU A 295 -14.83 10.44 14.40
C LEU A 295 -14.44 9.34 13.40
N PRO A 296 -14.58 8.04 13.69
CA PRO A 296 -14.23 7.01 12.72
C PRO A 296 -14.96 7.08 11.36
N PRO A 297 -16.30 7.12 11.30
CA PRO A 297 -17.00 7.26 10.02
C PRO A 297 -16.72 8.62 9.35
N ALA A 298 -16.57 9.71 10.12
CA ALA A 298 -16.23 11.02 9.57
C ALA A 298 -14.84 11.05 8.92
N ALA A 299 -13.84 10.43 9.55
CA ALA A 299 -12.50 10.30 8.99
C ALA A 299 -12.50 9.44 7.72
N ALA A 300 -13.23 8.32 7.72
CA ALA A 300 -13.38 7.47 6.55
C ALA A 300 -14.04 8.23 5.38
N ALA A 301 -15.12 8.97 5.65
CA ALA A 301 -15.77 9.82 4.65
C ALA A 301 -14.84 10.92 4.12
N SER A 302 -14.03 11.52 4.99
CA SER A 302 -13.04 12.54 4.61
C SER A 302 -11.97 12.00 3.68
N VAL A 303 -11.47 10.78 3.92
CA VAL A 303 -10.51 10.11 3.02
C VAL A 303 -11.12 9.87 1.64
N VAL A 304 -12.39 9.42 1.58
CA VAL A 304 -13.10 9.25 0.31
C VAL A 304 -13.25 10.59 -0.41
N ALA A 305 -13.75 11.62 0.28
CA ALA A 305 -13.92 12.95 -0.30
C ALA A 305 -12.60 13.52 -0.83
N LEU A 306 -11.52 13.38 -0.06
CA LEU A 306 -10.19 13.82 -0.47
C LEU A 306 -9.67 13.03 -1.68
N ALA A 307 -9.87 11.71 -1.72
CA ALA A 307 -9.47 10.89 -2.86
C ALA A 307 -10.15 11.33 -4.16
N PHE A 308 -11.47 11.56 -4.12
CA PHE A 308 -12.22 12.08 -5.27
C PHE A 308 -11.81 13.50 -5.64
N ALA A 309 -11.61 14.39 -4.67
CA ALA A 309 -11.17 15.76 -4.92
C ALA A 309 -9.79 15.81 -5.59
N LEU A 310 -8.84 14.98 -5.14
CA LEU A 310 -7.50 14.90 -5.73
C LEU A 310 -7.48 14.19 -7.10
N ALA A 311 -8.47 13.33 -7.38
CA ALA A 311 -8.63 12.66 -8.67
C ALA A 311 -9.55 13.41 -9.64
N ALA A 312 -10.12 14.56 -9.24
CA ALA A 312 -11.14 15.28 -10.02
C ALA A 312 -10.66 15.81 -11.39
N GLY A 313 -9.35 15.77 -11.65
CA GLY A 313 -8.78 16.06 -12.99
C GLY A 313 -9.15 15.04 -14.06
N GLY A 314 -9.87 13.98 -13.71
CA GLY A 314 -10.16 12.86 -14.59
C GLY A 314 -8.93 11.98 -14.76
N THR A 315 -9.18 10.71 -14.97
CA THR A 315 -8.15 9.72 -15.24
C THR A 315 -8.48 9.02 -16.55
N GLU A 316 -7.46 8.75 -17.35
CA GLU A 316 -7.64 7.99 -18.59
C GLU A 316 -7.71 6.48 -18.31
N ILE A 317 -7.66 6.04 -17.06
CA ILE A 317 -7.57 4.62 -16.70
C ILE A 317 -8.79 4.25 -15.87
N HIS A 318 -9.48 3.21 -16.28
CA HIS A 318 -10.66 2.71 -15.56
C HIS A 318 -10.59 1.19 -15.44
N LYS A 319 -10.52 0.68 -14.22
CA LYS A 319 -10.60 -0.73 -13.91
C LYS A 319 -12.01 -1.11 -13.47
N ARG A 320 -12.59 -2.08 -14.17
CA ARG A 320 -13.84 -2.74 -13.79
C ARG A 320 -13.59 -4.25 -13.75
N GLU A 321 -13.72 -4.84 -12.57
CA GLU A 321 -13.47 -6.27 -12.36
C GLU A 321 -12.06 -6.72 -12.83
N GLN A 322 -12.00 -7.55 -13.87
CA GLN A 322 -10.76 -8.08 -14.48
C GLN A 322 -10.38 -7.35 -15.78
N VAL A 323 -11.04 -6.23 -16.06
CA VAL A 323 -10.81 -5.40 -17.22
C VAL A 323 -10.22 -4.06 -16.84
N ILE A 324 -9.30 -3.57 -17.66
CA ILE A 324 -8.74 -2.23 -17.59
C ILE A 324 -9.03 -1.52 -18.91
N VAL A 325 -9.61 -0.33 -18.87
CA VAL A 325 -9.84 0.52 -20.02
C VAL A 325 -8.88 1.70 -19.94
N VAL A 326 -8.21 2.00 -21.05
CA VAL A 326 -7.37 3.18 -21.22
C VAL A 326 -7.98 4.10 -22.27
N GLY A 327 -8.25 5.36 -21.92
CA GLY A 327 -8.96 6.34 -22.72
C GLY A 327 -10.42 6.53 -22.29
N ASN A 328 -11.04 7.57 -22.85
CA ASN A 328 -12.44 7.92 -22.56
C ASN A 328 -13.40 7.23 -23.55
N GLY A 329 -14.55 6.75 -23.05
CA GLY A 329 -15.60 6.14 -23.87
C GLY A 329 -15.55 4.62 -23.93
N GLU A 330 -16.39 4.03 -24.79
CA GLU A 330 -16.44 2.59 -24.96
C GLU A 330 -15.25 2.09 -25.82
N PRO A 331 -14.52 1.04 -25.38
CA PRO A 331 -13.39 0.56 -26.16
C PRO A 331 -13.81 -0.09 -27.47
N THR A 332 -13.27 0.43 -28.58
CA THR A 332 -13.45 -0.16 -29.91
C THR A 332 -12.45 -1.29 -30.18
N THR A 333 -11.34 -1.31 -29.41
CA THR A 333 -10.31 -2.33 -29.47
C THR A 333 -10.11 -2.97 -28.10
N TRP A 334 -10.10 -4.30 -28.08
CA TRP A 334 -9.87 -5.12 -26.90
C TRP A 334 -8.60 -5.93 -27.06
N VAL A 335 -7.80 -6.01 -26.01
CA VAL A 335 -6.55 -6.78 -25.95
C VAL A 335 -6.72 -7.85 -24.89
N LEU A 336 -6.70 -9.12 -25.30
CA LEU A 336 -6.53 -10.24 -24.39
C LEU A 336 -5.04 -10.38 -24.10
N VAL A 337 -4.64 -10.05 -22.87
CA VAL A 337 -3.24 -9.89 -22.47
C VAL A 337 -2.58 -11.24 -22.19
N ASP A 338 -1.39 -11.43 -22.77
CA ASP A 338 -0.41 -12.42 -22.33
C ASP A 338 0.91 -11.70 -22.05
N SER A 339 1.38 -11.76 -20.79
CA SER A 339 2.59 -11.06 -20.36
C SER A 339 3.88 -11.66 -20.94
N LYS A 340 3.86 -12.89 -21.46
CA LYS A 340 5.00 -13.44 -22.21
C LYS A 340 5.13 -12.81 -23.58
N VAL A 341 4.01 -12.46 -24.20
CA VAL A 341 3.97 -11.84 -25.53
C VAL A 341 4.15 -10.32 -25.44
N LEU A 342 3.44 -9.65 -24.52
CA LEU A 342 3.46 -8.19 -24.41
C LEU A 342 4.48 -7.67 -23.39
N GLY A 343 5.10 -8.57 -22.62
CA GLY A 343 5.99 -8.23 -21.52
C GLY A 343 5.25 -7.92 -20.21
N SER A 344 5.99 -7.89 -19.11
CA SER A 344 5.45 -7.58 -17.77
C SER A 344 5.05 -6.12 -17.58
N ARG A 345 5.38 -5.23 -18.54
CA ARG A 345 5.11 -3.78 -18.50
C ARG A 345 4.31 -3.27 -19.71
N TYR A 346 3.42 -4.10 -20.25
CA TYR A 346 2.64 -3.79 -21.46
C TYR A 346 1.85 -2.47 -21.39
N GLY A 347 1.31 -2.09 -20.23
CA GLY A 347 0.57 -0.85 -20.02
C GLY A 347 1.47 0.38 -20.08
N ARG A 348 2.70 0.25 -19.55
CA ARG A 348 3.74 1.27 -19.66
C ARG A 348 4.17 1.46 -21.11
N THR A 349 4.34 0.36 -21.86
CA THR A 349 4.64 0.41 -23.30
C THR A 349 3.54 1.13 -24.07
N LEU A 350 2.26 0.84 -23.77
CA LEU A 350 1.14 1.58 -24.36
C LEU A 350 1.23 3.07 -24.06
N ARG A 351 1.37 3.46 -22.80
CA ARG A 351 1.48 4.87 -22.42
C ARG A 351 2.65 5.57 -23.10
N SER A 352 3.79 4.89 -23.24
CA SER A 352 4.96 5.41 -23.96
C SER A 352 4.63 5.67 -25.43
N TYR A 353 3.95 4.70 -26.07
CA TYR A 353 3.44 4.86 -27.44
C TYR A 353 2.43 6.01 -27.55
N LEU A 354 1.54 6.17 -26.56
CA LEU A 354 0.54 7.24 -26.53
C LEU A 354 1.17 8.63 -26.36
N ALA A 355 2.17 8.76 -25.49
CA ALA A 355 2.89 10.00 -25.23
C ALA A 355 3.89 10.40 -26.32
N ALA A 356 4.36 9.44 -27.13
CA ALA A 356 5.28 9.74 -28.22
C ALA A 356 4.63 10.70 -29.25
N PRO A 357 5.34 11.77 -29.67
CA PRO A 357 4.84 12.66 -30.71
C PRO A 357 4.64 11.86 -32.00
N ALA A 358 3.59 12.20 -32.76
CA ALA A 358 3.39 11.62 -34.07
C ALA A 358 4.63 11.89 -34.94
N PRO A 359 5.14 10.90 -35.70
CA PRO A 359 6.21 11.14 -36.67
C PRO A 359 5.80 12.30 -37.60
N ALA A 360 6.74 13.19 -37.94
CA ALA A 360 6.46 14.32 -38.83
C ALA A 360 5.89 13.90 -40.20
N SER A 361 6.11 12.64 -40.60
CA SER A 361 5.62 12.03 -41.83
C SER A 361 4.30 11.27 -41.70
N SER A 362 3.72 11.16 -40.49
CA SER A 362 2.44 10.48 -40.27
C SER A 362 1.31 11.50 -40.10
N PRO A 363 0.10 11.19 -40.59
CA PRO A 363 -1.07 12.01 -40.30
C PRO A 363 -1.24 12.17 -38.78
N ALA A 364 -1.74 13.34 -38.35
CA ALA A 364 -1.96 13.65 -36.95
C ALA A 364 -2.64 12.46 -36.25
N LYS A 365 -2.05 12.01 -35.14
CA LYS A 365 -2.53 10.84 -34.39
C LYS A 365 -4.01 11.10 -34.04
N PRO A 366 -4.95 10.28 -34.52
CA PRO A 366 -6.36 10.45 -34.18
C PRO A 366 -6.50 10.42 -32.66
N ALA A 367 -7.50 11.13 -32.12
CA ALA A 367 -7.85 11.06 -30.71
C ALA A 367 -7.87 9.58 -30.32
N THR A 368 -7.00 9.18 -29.40
CA THR A 368 -6.75 7.77 -29.13
C THR A 368 -8.06 7.12 -28.71
N PRO A 369 -8.60 6.16 -29.47
CA PRO A 369 -9.83 5.48 -29.05
C PRO A 369 -9.56 4.74 -27.75
N ALA A 370 -10.60 4.57 -26.93
CA ALA A 370 -10.47 3.75 -25.72
C ALA A 370 -10.03 2.32 -26.08
N ILE A 371 -9.10 1.77 -25.30
CA ILE A 371 -8.55 0.43 -25.46
C ILE A 371 -8.86 -0.37 -24.19
N GLY A 372 -9.54 -1.50 -24.34
CA GLY A 372 -9.83 -2.43 -23.27
C GLY A 372 -8.75 -3.51 -23.15
N PHE A 373 -8.39 -3.88 -21.93
CA PHE A 373 -7.45 -4.94 -21.60
C PHE A 373 -8.16 -5.94 -20.72
N ALA A 374 -8.14 -7.22 -21.12
CA ALA A 374 -8.65 -8.33 -20.31
C ALA A 374 -7.52 -9.33 -20.06
N SER A 375 -7.46 -9.88 -18.85
CA SER A 375 -6.51 -10.96 -18.52
C SER A 375 -7.03 -12.36 -18.86
N THR A 376 -8.33 -12.52 -19.04
CA THR A 376 -8.96 -13.80 -19.34
C THR A 376 -10.06 -13.65 -20.42
N PRO A 377 -10.31 -14.70 -21.22
CA PRO A 377 -11.40 -14.74 -22.19
C PRO A 377 -12.77 -14.41 -21.59
N ALA A 378 -13.03 -14.86 -20.36
CA ALA A 378 -14.31 -14.68 -19.67
C ALA A 378 -14.55 -13.23 -19.21
N ALA A 379 -13.50 -12.41 -19.09
CA ALA A 379 -13.60 -11.01 -18.70
C ALA A 379 -13.92 -10.08 -19.88
N LEU A 380 -13.82 -10.56 -21.12
CA LEU A 380 -14.13 -9.76 -22.30
C LEU A 380 -15.65 -9.48 -22.37
N PRO A 381 -16.06 -8.25 -22.71
CA PRO A 381 -17.48 -7.93 -22.89
C PRO A 381 -17.98 -8.48 -24.22
N ASP A 382 -19.21 -8.11 -24.60
CA ASP A 382 -19.66 -8.27 -25.98
C ASP A 382 -18.71 -7.54 -26.95
N LEU A 383 -18.23 -8.31 -27.93
CA LEU A 383 -17.27 -7.90 -28.95
C LEU A 383 -17.92 -7.51 -30.27
N THR A 384 -19.26 -7.50 -30.36
CA THR A 384 -19.99 -7.12 -31.56
C THR A 384 -19.55 -5.74 -32.05
N GLY A 385 -19.06 -5.68 -33.29
CA GLY A 385 -18.56 -4.44 -33.90
C GLY A 385 -17.16 -3.99 -33.44
N LYS A 386 -16.51 -4.73 -32.54
CA LYS A 386 -15.22 -4.37 -31.94
C LYS A 386 -14.07 -5.19 -32.50
N ARG A 387 -12.86 -4.64 -32.43
CA ARG A 387 -11.62 -5.33 -32.79
C ARG A 387 -11.07 -6.06 -31.57
N LEU A 388 -10.66 -7.31 -31.73
CA LEU A 388 -10.02 -8.11 -30.69
C LEU A 388 -8.57 -8.43 -31.08
N ILE A 389 -7.64 -8.15 -30.17
CA ILE A 389 -6.23 -8.53 -30.27
C ILE A 389 -5.98 -9.61 -29.22
N VAL A 390 -5.76 -10.84 -29.67
CA VAL A 390 -5.46 -11.98 -28.81
C VAL A 390 -3.95 -12.16 -28.76
N CYS A 391 -3.36 -12.05 -27.56
CA CYS A 391 -1.93 -12.26 -27.38
C CYS A 391 -1.70 -13.65 -26.79
N GLY A 392 -0.89 -14.48 -27.45
CA GLY A 392 -0.45 -15.76 -26.94
C GLY A 392 -1.52 -16.85 -26.97
N LYS A 393 -1.52 -17.71 -25.95
CA LYS A 393 -2.32 -18.95 -25.95
C LYS A 393 -3.67 -18.78 -25.25
N ILE A 394 -4.75 -19.22 -25.90
CA ILE A 394 -6.03 -19.47 -25.26
C ILE A 394 -6.09 -20.98 -24.95
N ALA A 395 -6.29 -21.34 -23.68
CA ALA A 395 -6.23 -22.74 -23.24
C ALA A 395 -7.38 -23.60 -23.78
N ASN A 396 -8.57 -23.00 -23.94
CA ASN A 396 -9.76 -23.71 -24.38
C ASN A 396 -10.12 -23.28 -25.83
N PRO A 397 -10.10 -24.21 -26.80
CA PRO A 397 -10.49 -23.92 -28.18
C PRO A 397 -11.91 -23.35 -28.31
N GLN A 398 -12.86 -23.78 -27.46
CA GLN A 398 -14.23 -23.27 -27.51
C GLN A 398 -14.31 -21.79 -27.14
N ASP A 399 -13.52 -21.35 -26.16
CA ASP A 399 -13.44 -19.94 -25.78
C ASP A 399 -12.86 -19.11 -26.92
N ALA A 400 -11.79 -19.61 -27.57
CA ALA A 400 -11.19 -18.95 -28.73
C ALA A 400 -12.20 -18.82 -29.89
N ALA A 401 -12.89 -19.90 -30.27
CA ALA A 401 -13.90 -19.88 -31.32
C ALA A 401 -15.05 -18.90 -31.00
N ARG A 402 -15.54 -18.89 -29.75
CA ARG A 402 -16.57 -17.94 -29.29
C ARG A 402 -16.13 -16.48 -29.41
N LEU A 403 -14.90 -16.17 -28.98
CA LEU A 403 -14.36 -14.82 -29.07
C LEU A 403 -14.22 -14.35 -30.52
N MET A 404 -13.79 -15.24 -31.41
CA MET A 404 -13.67 -14.94 -32.83
C MET A 404 -15.01 -14.73 -33.52
N ALA A 405 -16.04 -15.47 -33.10
CA ALA A 405 -17.38 -15.31 -33.65
C ALA A 405 -17.93 -13.91 -33.39
N GLY A 406 -17.76 -13.41 -32.16
CA GLY A 406 -18.33 -12.13 -31.72
C GLY A 406 -17.59 -10.87 -32.20
N ALA A 407 -16.29 -10.95 -32.47
CA ALA A 407 -15.50 -9.78 -32.85
C ALA A 407 -15.68 -9.41 -34.34
N LYS A 408 -15.61 -8.10 -34.66
CA LYS A 408 -15.61 -7.59 -36.05
C LYS A 408 -14.31 -7.94 -36.78
N GLU A 409 -13.20 -7.84 -36.08
CA GLU A 409 -11.85 -8.16 -36.58
C GLU A 409 -11.07 -8.84 -35.45
N VAL A 410 -10.32 -9.88 -35.78
CA VAL A 410 -9.46 -10.57 -34.81
C VAL A 410 -8.02 -10.55 -35.30
N VAL A 411 -7.11 -10.06 -34.45
CA VAL A 411 -5.67 -10.20 -34.64
C VAL A 411 -5.15 -11.16 -33.58
N TRP A 412 -4.67 -12.33 -33.98
CA TRP A 412 -4.09 -13.29 -33.06
C TRP A 412 -2.58 -13.35 -33.20
N VAL A 413 -1.90 -12.98 -32.13
CA VAL A 413 -0.45 -12.91 -32.03
C VAL A 413 0.10 -14.17 -31.40
N ASN A 414 0.99 -14.87 -32.10
CA ASN A 414 1.66 -16.11 -31.68
C ASN A 414 0.65 -17.16 -31.16
N PRO A 415 -0.33 -17.59 -32.00
CA PRO A 415 -1.35 -18.55 -31.57
C PRO A 415 -0.71 -19.88 -31.12
N GLY A 416 -1.25 -20.44 -30.04
CA GLY A 416 -0.86 -21.75 -29.53
C GLY A 416 -1.75 -22.91 -30.02
N LEU A 417 -2.91 -22.60 -30.59
CA LEU A 417 -3.86 -23.58 -31.14
C LEU A 417 -3.67 -23.71 -32.64
N PHE A 418 -3.90 -24.91 -33.15
CA PHE A 418 -3.97 -25.21 -34.57
C PHE A 418 -5.36 -24.85 -35.12
N PRO A 419 -5.47 -24.42 -36.39
CA PRO A 419 -6.75 -24.01 -36.96
C PRO A 419 -7.79 -25.14 -36.98
N GLN A 420 -7.38 -26.40 -37.06
CA GLN A 420 -8.26 -27.57 -37.04
C GLN A 420 -9.01 -27.73 -35.70
N GLU A 421 -8.51 -27.13 -34.63
CA GLU A 421 -9.11 -27.23 -33.29
C GLU A 421 -10.27 -26.25 -33.08
N LEU A 422 -10.43 -25.26 -33.96
CA LEU A 422 -11.35 -24.12 -33.74
C LEU A 422 -12.63 -24.18 -34.57
N THR A 423 -12.70 -25.06 -35.58
CA THR A 423 -13.84 -25.23 -36.49
C THR A 423 -14.47 -23.88 -36.91
N LEU A 424 -13.65 -23.00 -37.50
CA LEU A 424 -14.07 -21.66 -37.89
C LEU A 424 -14.88 -21.68 -39.19
N ALA A 425 -15.97 -20.92 -39.23
CA ALA A 425 -16.69 -20.64 -40.46
C ALA A 425 -15.83 -19.77 -41.41
N PRO A 426 -15.98 -19.87 -42.74
CA PRO A 426 -15.18 -19.09 -43.70
C PRO A 426 -15.19 -17.58 -43.44
N GLU A 427 -16.35 -17.03 -43.02
CA GLU A 427 -16.51 -15.62 -42.67
C GLU A 427 -15.73 -15.21 -41.41
N GLN A 428 -15.51 -16.14 -40.47
CA GLN A 428 -14.69 -15.90 -39.29
C GLN A 428 -13.20 -15.91 -39.68
N SER A 429 -12.77 -16.87 -40.51
CA SER A 429 -11.40 -16.93 -41.02
C SER A 429 -11.03 -15.69 -41.85
N ALA A 430 -11.95 -15.13 -42.63
CA ALA A 430 -11.73 -13.92 -43.40
C ALA A 430 -11.49 -12.67 -42.54
N ARG A 431 -12.01 -12.65 -41.29
CA ARG A 431 -11.84 -11.55 -40.32
C ARG A 431 -10.66 -11.78 -39.37
N LEU A 432 -10.01 -12.93 -39.46
CA LEU A 432 -8.89 -13.33 -38.62
C LEU A 432 -7.56 -13.02 -39.31
N ARG A 433 -6.65 -12.38 -38.58
CA ARG A 433 -5.27 -12.13 -39.00
C ARG A 433 -4.33 -12.76 -37.99
N ILE A 434 -3.36 -13.50 -38.49
CA ILE A 434 -2.37 -14.18 -37.64
C ILE A 434 -1.06 -13.42 -37.73
N LEU A 435 -0.54 -12.99 -36.58
CA LEU A 435 0.77 -12.36 -36.47
C LEU A 435 1.72 -13.32 -35.77
N VAL A 436 2.86 -13.60 -36.38
CA VAL A 436 3.87 -14.49 -35.82
C VAL A 436 5.21 -13.76 -35.79
N GLY A 437 5.91 -13.81 -34.66
CA GLY A 437 7.28 -13.29 -34.63
C GLY A 437 8.18 -14.04 -35.60
N GLU A 438 9.06 -13.33 -36.31
CA GLU A 438 10.03 -13.93 -37.25
C GLU A 438 10.84 -15.05 -36.60
N PHE A 439 11.22 -14.89 -35.33
CA PHE A 439 11.97 -15.87 -34.55
C PHE A 439 11.08 -16.75 -33.65
N SER A 440 9.74 -16.65 -33.77
CA SER A 440 8.83 -17.52 -33.03
C SER A 440 8.97 -18.96 -33.53
N GLN A 441 9.05 -19.91 -32.60
CA GLN A 441 9.13 -21.34 -32.92
C GLN A 441 7.75 -22.02 -32.88
N SER A 442 6.65 -21.26 -33.01
CA SER A 442 5.30 -21.83 -32.92
C SER A 442 5.03 -22.80 -34.09
N PRO A 443 4.79 -24.10 -33.81
CA PRO A 443 4.46 -25.07 -34.86
C PRO A 443 3.11 -24.76 -35.52
N ALA A 444 2.22 -24.03 -34.84
CA ALA A 444 0.92 -23.64 -35.38
C ALA A 444 1.04 -22.63 -36.53
N ALA A 445 2.12 -21.84 -36.59
CA ALA A 445 2.29 -20.77 -37.58
C ALA A 445 2.16 -21.27 -39.04
N MET A 446 2.74 -22.43 -39.36
CA MET A 446 2.64 -23.02 -40.70
C MET A 446 1.23 -23.53 -40.99
N ALA A 447 0.55 -24.10 -39.99
CA ALA A 447 -0.82 -24.59 -40.15
C ALA A 447 -1.81 -23.44 -40.43
N TRP A 448 -1.58 -22.27 -39.82
CA TRP A 448 -2.42 -21.09 -40.03
C TRP A 448 -2.30 -20.46 -41.43
N ALA A 449 -1.17 -20.64 -42.13
CA ALA A 449 -0.94 -20.03 -43.44
C ALA A 449 -1.93 -20.49 -44.52
N GLY A 450 -2.56 -21.65 -44.35
CA GLY A 450 -3.60 -22.15 -45.26
C GLY A 450 -5.03 -21.72 -44.91
N GLN A 451 -5.24 -21.04 -43.77
CA GLN A 451 -6.59 -20.76 -43.23
C GLN A 451 -6.84 -19.27 -43.02
N ALA A 452 -5.81 -18.49 -42.70
CA ALA A 452 -5.91 -17.06 -42.48
C ALA A 452 -4.65 -16.35 -42.97
N PRO A 453 -4.71 -15.05 -43.30
CA PRO A 453 -3.53 -14.25 -43.59
C PRO A 453 -2.52 -14.27 -42.43
N VAL A 454 -1.35 -14.87 -42.66
CA VAL A 454 -0.24 -14.89 -41.71
C VAL A 454 0.77 -13.81 -42.09
N GLN A 455 1.04 -12.89 -41.17
CA GLN A 455 2.08 -11.88 -41.30
C GLN A 455 3.20 -12.15 -40.29
N ARG A 456 4.44 -12.22 -40.79
CA ARG A 456 5.63 -12.31 -39.93
C ARG A 456 6.05 -10.93 -39.47
N LEU A 457 6.30 -10.79 -38.18
CA LEU A 457 6.80 -9.55 -37.58
C LEU A 457 8.34 -9.59 -37.57
N PRO A 458 9.03 -8.71 -38.31
CA PRO A 458 10.47 -8.75 -38.44
C PRO A 458 11.17 -8.40 -37.13
N GLY A 459 12.26 -9.09 -36.82
CA GLY A 459 13.13 -8.80 -35.68
C GLY A 459 12.55 -9.16 -34.31
N VAL A 460 11.40 -9.84 -34.23
CA VAL A 460 10.76 -10.21 -32.95
C VAL A 460 10.54 -11.71 -32.83
N GLY A 461 10.66 -12.23 -31.61
CA GLY A 461 10.32 -13.61 -31.28
C GLY A 461 8.90 -13.71 -30.73
N ASP A 462 8.71 -14.52 -29.68
CA ASP A 462 7.42 -14.62 -29.00
C ASP A 462 7.04 -13.34 -28.23
N PHE A 463 8.04 -12.60 -27.77
CA PHE A 463 7.89 -11.31 -27.09
C PHE A 463 7.97 -10.13 -28.08
N ILE A 464 7.05 -9.19 -27.95
CA ILE A 464 6.91 -8.00 -28.82
C ILE A 464 7.12 -6.73 -27.97
N PRO A 465 8.33 -6.16 -27.93
CA PRO A 465 8.67 -5.05 -27.03
C PRO A 465 7.93 -3.73 -27.33
N VAL A 466 7.65 -3.46 -28.60
CA VAL A 466 6.93 -2.26 -29.09
C VAL A 466 5.56 -2.64 -29.66
N TRP A 467 4.84 -3.48 -28.92
CA TRP A 467 3.57 -4.05 -29.38
C TRP A 467 2.54 -3.02 -29.86
N PRO A 468 2.37 -1.80 -29.27
CA PRO A 468 1.32 -0.89 -29.72
C PRO A 468 1.54 -0.45 -31.17
N GLU A 469 2.79 -0.19 -31.56
CA GLU A 469 3.14 0.20 -32.94
C GLU A 469 2.82 -0.92 -33.93
N LYS A 470 3.09 -2.18 -33.57
CA LYS A 470 2.89 -3.32 -34.46
C LYS A 470 1.43 -3.75 -34.53
N LEU A 471 0.69 -3.68 -33.43
CA LEU A 471 -0.64 -4.27 -33.30
C LEU A 471 -1.77 -3.24 -33.49
N LEU A 472 -1.56 -1.98 -33.08
CA LEU A 472 -2.60 -0.94 -33.20
C LEU A 472 -2.54 -0.20 -34.53
N ALA A 473 -1.34 0.09 -35.05
CA ALA A 473 -1.18 0.85 -36.31
C ALA A 473 -1.54 0.05 -37.56
N SER A 474 -1.60 -1.27 -37.46
CA SER A 474 -1.96 -2.18 -38.55
C SER A 474 -3.48 -2.16 -38.82
N GLN A 475 -4.06 -1.00 -39.10
CA GLN A 475 -5.41 -0.97 -39.66
C GLN A 475 -5.37 -1.57 -41.09
N PRO A 476 -6.36 -2.38 -41.47
CA PRO A 476 -6.47 -2.84 -42.85
C PRO A 476 -6.54 -1.61 -43.77
N GLN A 477 -5.63 -1.55 -44.74
CA GLN A 477 -5.73 -0.60 -45.86
C GLN A 477 -6.91 -0.95 -46.76
#